data_AF-A0A8S2KQZ0-F1
#
_entry.id   AF-A0A8S2KQZ0-F1
#
_cell.length_a   1.000
_cell.length_b   1.000
_cell.length_c   1.000
_cell.angle_alpha   90.00
_cell.angle_beta   90.00
_cell.angle_gamma   90.00
#
_symmetry.space_group_name_H-M   'P 1'
#
loop_
_entity.id
_entity.type
_entity.pdbx_description
1 polymer ?
#
loop_
_entity_poly.entity_id
_entity_poly.type
_entity_poly.pdbx_seq_one_letter_code
_entity_poly.pdbx_strand_id
1 'polypeptide(L)'
;MHLISILLLIIFLILPSSFQSSTDNIIYIHEEMKSNVFITKINSNLQWLPVSFVYQRYFRLENTSLYTSDRIDREELCYKKLCDCSKCLLPLKFVQTITPNN
;
A
#
# COMPACT_ATOMS: atom_id res chain seq x y z
N MET A 1 16.68 42.50 23.09
CA MET A 1 16.98 41.13 22.64
C MET A 1 15.81 40.15 22.74
N HIS A 2 14.56 40.59 22.97
CA HIS A 2 13.39 39.69 23.05
C HIS A 2 12.53 39.62 21.78
N LEU A 3 12.56 40.63 20.89
CA LEU A 3 11.71 40.63 19.68
C LEU A 3 12.14 39.62 18.60
N ILE A 4 13.45 39.37 18.46
CA ILE A 4 13.99 38.45 17.44
C ILE A 4 13.60 36.99 17.74
N SER A 5 13.48 36.65 19.04
CA SER A 5 13.12 35.29 19.48
C SER A 5 11.64 34.95 19.21
N ILE A 6 10.76 35.94 19.16
CA ILE A 6 9.33 35.74 18.87
C ILE A 6 9.10 35.61 17.36
N LEU A 7 9.86 36.36 16.55
CA LEU A 7 9.75 36.33 15.10
C LEU A 7 10.16 34.97 14.50
N LEU A 8 11.17 34.32 15.08
CA LEU A 8 11.58 32.96 14.70
C LEU A 8 10.53 31.88 15.05
N LEU A 9 9.76 32.09 16.11
CA LEU A 9 8.73 31.15 16.56
C LEU A 9 7.47 31.17 15.67
N ILE A 10 7.18 32.31 15.04
CA ILE A 10 6.03 32.47 14.13
C ILE A 10 6.30 31.83 12.76
N ILE A 11 7.55 31.83 12.28
CA ILE A 11 7.92 31.28 10.97
C ILE A 11 7.74 29.75 10.92
N PHE A 12 7.87 29.05 12.06
CA PHE A 12 7.69 27.59 12.11
C PHE A 12 6.22 27.13 12.06
N LEU A 13 5.26 28.04 12.24
CA LEU A 13 3.82 27.74 12.25
C LEU A 13 3.13 27.88 10.88
N ILE A 14 3.86 28.32 9.84
CA ILE A 14 3.29 28.60 8.50
C ILE A 14 3.90 27.71 7.41
N LEU A 15 4.34 26.50 7.77
CA LEU A 15 4.47 25.45 6.76
C LEU A 15 3.14 24.70 6.73
N PRO A 16 2.23 24.98 5.79
CA PRO A 16 1.20 24.02 5.48
C PRO A 16 1.95 22.76 5.06
N SER A 17 1.91 21.73 5.89
CA SER A 17 2.15 20.38 5.44
C SER A 17 1.08 20.11 4.40
N SER A 18 1.33 20.45 3.14
CA SER A 18 0.60 19.93 2.01
C SER A 18 0.92 18.44 1.98
N PHE A 19 0.22 17.70 2.84
CA PHE A 19 0.09 16.28 2.71
C PHE A 19 -0.67 16.09 1.40
N GLN A 20 0.11 15.87 0.35
CA GLN A 20 -0.39 15.34 -0.90
C GLN A 20 -0.93 13.95 -0.54
N SER A 21 -2.21 13.87 -0.18
CA SER A 21 -2.90 12.59 -0.10
C SER A 21 -3.01 12.08 -1.53
N SER A 22 -1.96 11.37 -1.97
CA SER A 22 -2.11 10.32 -2.97
C SER A 22 -3.37 9.57 -2.59
N THR A 23 -4.34 9.51 -3.49
CA THR A 23 -5.51 8.64 -3.34
C THR A 23 -4.99 7.22 -3.43
N ASP A 24 -4.43 6.72 -2.33
CA ASP A 24 -3.99 5.34 -2.23
C ASP A 24 -5.23 4.47 -2.45
N ASN A 25 -5.19 3.59 -3.44
CA ASN A 25 -6.27 2.66 -3.72
C ASN A 25 -6.31 1.61 -2.60
N ILE A 26 -6.95 1.95 -1.48
CA ILE A 26 -7.11 1.05 -0.33
C ILE A 26 -8.17 0.01 -0.69
N ILE A 27 -7.80 -1.27 -0.52
CA ILE A 27 -8.69 -2.41 -0.71
C ILE A 27 -8.90 -3.07 0.64
N TYR A 28 -10.16 -3.27 1.02
CA TYR A 28 -10.52 -3.95 2.26
C TYR A 28 -10.71 -5.45 1.98
N ILE A 29 -10.05 -6.29 2.78
CA ILE A 29 -10.19 -7.74 2.76
C ILE A 29 -10.45 -8.24 4.17
N HIS A 30 -11.20 -9.33 4.30
CA HIS A 30 -11.39 -9.99 5.58
C HIS A 30 -10.19 -10.89 5.89
N GLU A 31 -9.81 -10.97 7.17
CA GLU A 31 -8.98 -12.08 7.62
C GLU A 31 -9.70 -13.41 7.39
N GLU A 32 -8.95 -14.49 7.36
CA GLU A 32 -9.43 -15.85 7.16
C GLU A 32 -10.11 -16.09 5.79
N MET A 33 -9.92 -15.16 4.85
CA MET A 33 -10.33 -15.32 3.47
C MET A 33 -9.59 -16.50 2.85
N LYS A 34 -10.34 -17.43 2.24
CA LYS A 34 -9.82 -18.65 1.61
C LYS A 34 -8.97 -18.31 0.36
N SER A 35 -8.20 -19.28 -0.12
CA SER A 35 -7.49 -19.21 -1.40
C SER A 35 -8.45 -19.12 -2.59
N ASN A 36 -7.97 -18.57 -3.71
CA ASN A 36 -8.68 -18.43 -4.99
C ASN A 36 -9.95 -17.57 -4.94
N VAL A 37 -10.00 -16.59 -4.03
CA VAL A 37 -11.11 -15.65 -3.94
C VAL A 37 -10.74 -14.36 -4.68
N PHE A 38 -11.63 -13.90 -5.55
CA PHE A 38 -11.49 -12.63 -6.26
C PHE A 38 -11.59 -11.46 -5.27
N ILE A 39 -10.64 -10.54 -5.35
CA ILE A 39 -10.60 -9.34 -4.52
C ILE A 39 -11.11 -8.14 -5.31
N THR A 40 -10.41 -7.77 -6.38
CA THR A 40 -10.76 -6.61 -7.20
C THR A 40 -10.06 -6.63 -8.55
N LYS A 41 -10.50 -5.74 -9.44
CA LYS A 41 -9.81 -5.41 -10.69
C LYS A 41 -8.94 -4.18 -10.47
N ILE A 42 -7.66 -4.30 -10.77
CA ILE A 42 -6.71 -3.18 -10.74
C ILE A 42 -6.61 -2.55 -12.13
N ASN A 43 -6.34 -1.24 -12.20
CA ASN A 43 -6.14 -0.55 -13.48
C ASN A 43 -4.98 -1.18 -14.30
N SER A 44 -5.03 -1.00 -15.62
CA SER A 44 -4.34 -1.78 -16.67
C SER A 44 -2.84 -2.09 -16.47
N ASN A 45 -2.40 -3.23 -17.03
CA ASN A 45 -1.01 -3.72 -17.20
C ASN A 45 -0.05 -3.45 -16.02
N LEU A 46 -0.54 -3.65 -14.81
CA LEU A 46 0.29 -3.58 -13.61
C LEU A 46 1.11 -4.85 -13.46
N GLN A 47 2.38 -4.69 -13.10
CA GLN A 47 3.24 -5.77 -12.65
C GLN A 47 3.60 -5.56 -11.17
N TRP A 48 3.84 -6.65 -10.46
CA TRP A 48 4.34 -6.58 -9.09
C TRP A 48 5.73 -5.92 -9.07
N LEU A 49 5.95 -4.98 -8.14
CA LEU A 49 7.30 -4.57 -7.81
C LEU A 49 8.04 -5.72 -7.08
N PRO A 50 9.38 -5.81 -7.16
CA PRO A 50 10.14 -6.86 -6.49
C PRO A 50 9.87 -6.98 -4.98
N VAL A 51 9.65 -5.84 -4.31
CA VAL A 51 9.28 -5.79 -2.88
C VAL A 51 7.98 -6.53 -2.58
N SER A 52 7.09 -6.67 -3.56
CA SER A 52 5.81 -7.34 -3.41
C SER A 52 5.88 -8.85 -3.65
N PHE A 53 7.02 -9.40 -4.12
CA PHE A 53 7.18 -10.85 -4.30
C PHE A 53 7.01 -11.64 -3.01
N VAL A 54 7.31 -11.02 -1.86
CA VAL A 54 7.08 -11.61 -0.54
C VAL A 54 5.59 -11.92 -0.28
N TYR A 55 4.68 -11.25 -0.98
CA TYR A 55 3.24 -11.44 -0.85
C TYR A 55 2.64 -12.41 -1.87
N GLN A 56 3.43 -12.95 -2.81
CA GLN A 56 2.92 -13.87 -3.84
C GLN A 56 2.39 -15.19 -3.29
N ARG A 57 2.79 -15.56 -2.07
CA ARG A 57 2.18 -16.67 -1.35
C ARG A 57 0.70 -16.41 -1.07
N TYR A 58 0.34 -15.17 -0.74
CA TYR A 58 -1.00 -14.80 -0.26
C TYR A 58 -1.86 -14.19 -1.37
N PHE A 59 -1.26 -13.54 -2.37
CA PHE A 59 -1.97 -12.87 -3.45
C PHE A 59 -1.39 -13.23 -4.81
N ARG A 60 -2.26 -13.38 -5.81
CA ARG A 60 -1.88 -13.53 -7.21
C ARG A 60 -2.58 -12.47 -8.05
N LEU A 61 -1.81 -11.90 -8.96
CA LEU A 61 -2.33 -11.03 -10.00
C LEU A 61 -2.43 -11.84 -11.30
N GLU A 62 -3.63 -11.90 -11.86
CA GLU A 62 -3.91 -12.53 -13.15
C GLU A 62 -4.44 -11.46 -14.10
N ASN A 63 -3.60 -11.06 -15.06
CA ASN A 63 -3.86 -9.91 -15.93
C ASN A 63 -4.08 -8.62 -15.11
N THR A 64 -5.35 -8.26 -14.89
CA THR A 64 -5.77 -7.09 -14.12
C THR A 64 -6.58 -7.47 -12.88
N SER A 65 -6.72 -8.76 -12.58
CA SER A 65 -7.57 -9.26 -11.51
C SER A 65 -6.71 -9.77 -10.35
N LEU A 66 -6.97 -9.28 -9.15
CA LEU A 66 -6.27 -9.67 -7.93
C LEU A 66 -7.08 -10.75 -7.21
N TYR A 67 -6.42 -11.84 -6.83
CA TYR A 67 -6.99 -12.96 -6.10
C TYR A 67 -6.16 -13.27 -4.86
N THR A 68 -6.78 -13.91 -3.87
CA THR A 68 -6.03 -14.63 -2.82
C THR A 68 -5.43 -15.93 -3.39
N SER A 69 -4.25 -16.31 -2.94
CA SER A 69 -3.57 -17.56 -3.32
C SER A 69 -3.46 -18.55 -2.17
N ASP A 70 -3.38 -18.05 -0.94
CA ASP A 70 -3.41 -18.82 0.30
C ASP A 70 -4.39 -18.14 1.26
N ARG A 71 -4.69 -18.80 2.38
CA ARG A 71 -5.52 -18.23 3.45
C ARG A 71 -4.85 -16.96 4.00
N ILE A 72 -5.62 -15.89 4.17
CA ILE A 72 -5.11 -14.66 4.78
C ILE A 72 -5.19 -14.78 6.30
N ASP A 73 -4.09 -15.18 6.92
CA ASP A 73 -3.94 -15.23 8.38
C ASP A 73 -3.20 -13.97 8.86
N ARG A 74 -3.89 -13.12 9.62
CA ARG A 74 -3.36 -11.82 10.06
C ARG A 74 -2.20 -12.03 11.03
N GLU A 75 -2.34 -12.98 11.95
CA GLU A 75 -1.33 -13.32 12.95
C GLU A 75 -0.05 -13.84 12.29
N GLU A 76 -0.17 -14.65 11.24
CA GLU A 76 0.97 -15.13 10.46
C GLU A 76 1.70 -13.98 9.75
N LEU A 77 0.98 -13.11 9.04
CA LEU A 77 1.55 -11.94 8.36
C LEU A 77 2.26 -11.01 9.35
N CYS A 78 1.66 -10.83 10.52
CA CYS A 78 2.19 -10.06 11.62
C CYS A 78 3.48 -10.65 12.20
N TYR A 79 3.47 -11.94 12.49
CA TYR A 79 4.62 -12.66 13.01
C TYR A 79 5.80 -12.59 12.03
N LYS A 80 5.53 -12.72 10.72
CA LYS A 80 6.54 -12.59 9.65
C LYS A 80 6.94 -11.15 9.34
N LYS A 81 6.37 -10.15 10.04
CA LYS A 81 6.61 -8.71 9.83
C LYS A 81 6.36 -8.26 8.39
N LEU A 82 5.36 -8.86 7.75
CA LEU A 82 4.96 -8.58 6.38
C LEU A 82 3.90 -7.47 6.29
N CYS A 83 3.22 -7.15 7.39
CA CYS A 83 2.25 -6.05 7.44
C CYS A 83 2.49 -5.14 8.65
N ASP A 84 1.89 -3.95 8.62
CA ASP A 84 1.76 -3.12 9.81
C ASP A 84 0.51 -3.56 10.58
N CYS A 85 0.72 -4.41 11.59
CA CYS A 85 -0.32 -4.99 12.43
C CYS A 85 -1.09 -3.97 13.26
N SER A 86 -0.45 -2.85 13.59
CA SER A 86 -1.09 -1.78 14.35
C SER A 86 -2.08 -1.00 13.50
N LYS A 87 -1.88 -1.00 12.17
CA LYS A 87 -2.72 -0.30 11.20
C LYS A 87 -3.59 -1.23 10.36
N CYS A 88 -3.47 -2.55 10.54
CA CYS A 88 -4.09 -3.56 9.68
C CYS A 88 -3.82 -3.29 8.18
N LEU A 89 -2.59 -2.87 7.85
CA LEU A 89 -2.24 -2.42 6.50
C LEU A 89 -1.16 -3.31 5.87
N LEU A 90 -1.46 -3.77 4.65
CA LEU A 90 -0.57 -4.59 3.84
C LEU A 90 -0.21 -3.82 2.54
N PRO A 91 1.04 -3.34 2.39
CA PRO A 91 1.41 -2.52 1.25
C PRO A 91 1.72 -3.40 0.02
N LEU A 92 0.73 -3.55 -0.86
CA LEU A 92 0.91 -4.17 -2.18
C LEU A 92 1.33 -3.10 -3.20
N LYS A 93 2.58 -3.17 -3.67
CA LYS A 93 3.12 -2.19 -4.63
C LYS A 93 3.19 -2.76 -6.04
N PHE A 94 2.75 -1.96 -6.99
CA PHE A 94 2.69 -2.30 -8.41
C PHE A 94 3.41 -1.24 -9.24
N VAL A 95 3.89 -1.63 -10.42
CA VAL A 95 4.42 -0.73 -11.47
C VAL A 95 3.55 -0.83 -12.70
N GLN A 96 3.22 0.31 -13.31
CA GLN A 96 2.56 0.33 -14.61
C GLN A 96 3.57 -0.04 -15.69
N THR A 97 3.27 -1.07 -16.47
CA THR A 97 4.03 -1.33 -17.69
C THR A 97 3.50 -0.44 -18.80
N ILE A 98 4.31 0.53 -19.21
CA ILE A 98 4.09 1.26 -20.44
C ILE A 98 4.55 0.31 -21.55
N THR A 99 3.62 -0.34 -22.23
CA THR A 99 3.93 -0.93 -23.54
C THR A 99 4.13 0.24 -24.50
N PRO A 100 5.34 0.46 -25.06
CA PRO A 100 5.48 1.43 -26.13
C PRO A 100 4.61 0.96 -27.29
N ASN A 101 3.68 1.82 -27.72
CA ASN A 101 2.92 1.57 -28.93
C ASN A 101 3.92 1.59 -30.09
N ASN A 102 4.12 0.44 -30.74
CA ASN A 102 4.78 0.33 -32.03
C ASN A 102 3.78 0.65 -33.14
#